data_AF-A0A5D3AJ02-F1
#
_entry.id   AF-A0A5D3AJ02-F1
#
_cell.length_a   1.000
_cell.length_b   1.000
_cell.length_c   1.000
_cell.angle_alpha   90.00
_cell.angle_beta   90.00
_cell.angle_gamma   90.00
#
_symmetry.space_group_name_H-M   'P 1'
#
loop_
_entity.id
_entity.type
_entity.pdbx_description
1 polymer ?
#
loop_
_entity_poly.entity_id
_entity_poly.type
_entity_poly.pdbx_seq_one_letter_code
_entity_poly.pdbx_strand_id
1 'polypeptide(L)'
;MYDHHVYDLIEVGVENFKSIESFSYDKKIAPRVGSKPFIAFIGEGFENVDELKHLKEVLLYFLRGEVVENINLAGLDRVYVCTTISSNKVYLTHCALQLKKSGTVVPRMELVEVGPSMDLVVRRHRLPNEGLRKEAMKTAKDQPKKKMQYKGL
;
A
#
# COMPACT_ATOMS: atom_id res chain seq x y z
N MET A 1 11.68 6.95 11.46
CA MET A 1 12.72 7.91 11.93
C MET A 1 12.20 9.32 11.74
N TYR A 2 12.44 10.20 12.70
CA TYR A 2 12.14 11.62 12.63
C TYR A 2 13.28 12.39 13.29
N ASP A 3 13.83 13.40 12.61
CA ASP A 3 14.96 14.21 13.08
C ASP A 3 16.10 13.38 13.71
N HIS A 4 16.59 12.38 12.97
CA HIS A 4 17.65 11.46 13.42
C HIS A 4 17.33 10.59 14.65
N HIS A 5 16.09 10.59 15.14
CA HIS A 5 15.63 9.75 16.24
C HIS A 5 14.60 8.71 15.78
N VAL A 6 14.49 7.62 16.54
CA VAL A 6 13.46 6.60 16.30
C VAL A 6 12.09 7.21 16.54
N TYR A 7 11.25 7.20 15.51
CA TYR A 7 9.88 7.70 15.57
C TYR A 7 8.97 6.62 16.16
N ASP A 8 8.80 5.54 15.41
CA ASP A 8 8.08 4.33 15.77
C ASP A 8 8.95 3.09 15.50
N LEU A 9 8.49 1.94 16.01
CA LEU A 9 9.11 0.65 15.75
C LEU A 9 8.03 -0.44 15.66
N ILE A 10 8.15 -1.31 14.67
CA ILE A 10 7.33 -2.51 14.55
C ILE A 10 8.23 -3.69 14.19
N GLU A 11 8.08 -4.79 14.92
CA GLU A 11 8.67 -6.08 14.59
C GLU A 11 7.63 -6.92 13.85
N VAL A 12 8.03 -7.42 12.69
CA VAL A 12 7.17 -8.23 11.82
C VAL A 12 7.90 -9.55 11.52
N GLY A 13 7.29 -10.66 11.93
CA GLY A 13 7.70 -11.99 11.48
C GLY A 13 7.16 -12.28 10.08
N VAL A 14 7.93 -13.00 9.26
CA VAL A 14 7.52 -13.45 7.94
C VAL A 14 7.27 -14.95 7.99
N GLU A 15 6.05 -15.36 7.65
CA GLU A 15 5.64 -16.76 7.52
C GLU A 15 5.16 -17.03 6.08
N ASN A 16 5.16 -18.30 5.68
CA ASN A 16 4.61 -18.76 4.39
C ASN A 16 5.09 -17.98 3.15
N PHE A 17 6.34 -17.52 3.16
CA PHE A 17 6.92 -16.74 2.08
C PHE A 17 6.97 -17.51 0.76
N LYS A 18 6.49 -16.88 -0.31
CA LYS A 18 6.63 -17.33 -1.70
C LYS A 18 7.34 -16.25 -2.51
N SER A 19 8.47 -16.59 -3.11
CA SER A 19 9.24 -15.69 -3.95
C SER A 19 8.51 -15.39 -5.27
N ILE A 20 8.87 -14.29 -5.93
CA ILE A 20 8.37 -13.93 -7.27
C ILE A 20 8.57 -15.07 -8.28
N GLU A 21 9.70 -15.77 -8.19
CA GLU A 21 10.07 -16.88 -9.08
C GLU A 21 9.13 -18.09 -8.98
N SER A 22 8.45 -18.25 -7.84
CA SER A 22 7.50 -19.35 -7.62
C SER A 22 6.16 -19.14 -8.33
N PHE A 23 5.89 -17.93 -8.84
CA PHE A 23 4.63 -17.61 -9.51
C PHE A 23 4.72 -17.81 -11.02
N SER A 24 3.78 -18.61 -11.54
CA SER A 24 3.59 -18.81 -12.98
C SER A 24 2.48 -17.89 -13.49
N TYR A 25 2.83 -17.01 -14.42
CA TYR A 25 1.93 -16.05 -15.06
C TYR A 25 2.50 -15.60 -16.41
N ASP A 26 1.66 -15.02 -17.28
CA ASP A 26 2.12 -14.46 -18.55
C ASP A 26 3.07 -13.28 -18.32
N LYS A 27 4.33 -13.38 -18.75
CA LYS A 27 5.33 -12.33 -18.52
C LYS A 27 4.97 -11.00 -19.21
N LYS A 28 4.05 -10.99 -20.18
CA LYS A 28 3.52 -9.75 -20.79
C LYS A 28 2.77 -8.86 -19.81
N ILE A 29 2.21 -9.44 -18.74
CA ILE A 29 1.48 -8.69 -17.72
C ILE A 29 2.36 -8.37 -16.50
N ALA A 30 3.68 -8.61 -16.59
CA ALA A 30 4.59 -8.30 -15.50
C ALA A 30 4.58 -6.78 -15.20
N PRO A 31 4.42 -6.38 -13.92
CA PRO A 31 4.43 -4.97 -13.56
C PRO A 31 5.76 -4.27 -13.89
N ARG A 32 5.68 -3.05 -14.44
CA ARG A 32 6.84 -2.27 -14.91
C ARG A 32 7.57 -1.61 -13.75
N VAL A 33 8.87 -1.81 -13.62
CA VAL A 33 9.68 -1.21 -12.54
C VAL A 33 9.43 0.30 -12.45
N GLY A 34 9.19 0.81 -11.25
CA GLY A 34 8.93 2.22 -10.97
C GLY A 34 7.49 2.68 -11.20
N SER A 35 6.58 1.81 -11.67
CA SER A 35 5.15 2.17 -11.75
C SER A 35 4.56 2.38 -10.36
N LYS A 36 3.64 3.36 -10.25
CA LYS A 36 2.97 3.69 -9.00
C LYS A 36 2.01 2.55 -8.64
N PRO A 37 2.15 1.92 -7.46
CA PRO A 37 1.25 0.86 -7.06
C PRO A 37 -0.06 1.42 -6.50
N PHE A 38 -1.14 0.67 -6.74
CA PHE A 38 -2.27 0.68 -5.81
C PHE A 38 -1.97 -0.17 -4.59
N ILE A 39 -2.61 0.17 -3.48
CA ILE A 39 -2.49 -0.58 -2.23
C ILE A 39 -3.91 -0.77 -1.70
N ALA A 40 -4.31 -2.02 -1.49
CA ALA A 40 -5.61 -2.39 -0.94
C ALA A 40 -5.41 -3.00 0.44
N PHE A 41 -6.09 -2.45 1.45
CA PHE A 41 -6.17 -3.01 2.78
C PHE A 41 -7.57 -3.59 2.97
N ILE A 42 -7.66 -4.90 3.21
CA ILE A 42 -8.90 -5.68 3.28
C ILE A 42 -9.04 -6.25 4.69
N GLY A 43 -10.20 -6.03 5.31
CA GLY A 43 -10.53 -6.52 6.64
C GLY A 43 -10.53 -5.41 7.71
N GLU A 44 -11.43 -5.54 8.68
CA GLU A 44 -11.69 -4.53 9.70
C GLU A 44 -10.56 -4.38 10.73
N GLY A 45 -9.64 -5.36 10.80
CA GLY A 45 -8.48 -5.31 11.69
C GLY A 45 -7.65 -4.05 11.50
N PHE A 46 -7.54 -3.56 10.26
CA PHE A 46 -6.86 -2.32 9.93
C PHE A 46 -7.49 -1.04 10.49
N GLU A 47 -8.74 -1.09 10.95
CA GLU A 47 -9.47 0.03 11.55
C GLU A 47 -9.78 -0.19 13.04
N ASN A 48 -9.68 -1.43 13.53
CA ASN A 48 -10.10 -1.79 14.88
C ASN A 48 -8.98 -2.32 15.77
N VAL A 49 -7.83 -2.74 15.22
CA VAL A 49 -6.73 -3.32 15.98
C VAL A 49 -5.48 -2.44 15.88
N ASP A 50 -4.98 -1.95 17.01
CA ASP A 50 -3.93 -0.92 17.06
C ASP A 50 -2.60 -1.37 16.42
N GLU A 51 -2.21 -2.63 16.60
CA GLU A 51 -1.02 -3.19 15.96
C GLU A 51 -1.16 -3.28 14.43
N LEU A 52 -2.36 -3.56 13.90
CA LEU A 52 -2.61 -3.60 12.46
C LEU A 52 -2.78 -2.21 11.85
N LYS A 53 -3.34 -1.24 12.58
CA LYS A 53 -3.32 0.18 12.20
C LYS A 53 -1.89 0.66 12.03
N HIS A 54 -1.03 0.36 13.00
CA HIS A 54 0.37 0.73 12.95
C HIS A 54 1.08 0.05 11.77
N LEU A 55 0.87 -1.26 11.56
CA LEU A 55 1.40 -1.96 10.39
C LEU A 55 0.92 -1.34 9.07
N LYS A 56 -0.36 -0.96 8.95
CA LYS A 56 -0.91 -0.29 7.77
C LYS A 56 -0.23 1.02 7.47
N GLU A 57 -0.02 1.88 8.48
CA GLU A 57 0.70 3.16 8.31
C GLU A 57 2.12 2.93 7.81
N VAL A 58 2.83 1.95 8.40
CA VAL A 58 4.20 1.59 8.01
C VAL A 58 4.26 1.04 6.58
N LEU A 59 3.38 0.09 6.23
CA LEU A 59 3.29 -0.48 4.88
C LEU A 59 2.94 0.59 3.84
N LEU A 60 2.00 1.48 4.16
CA LEU A 60 1.63 2.58 3.27
C LEU A 60 2.82 3.52 3.02
N TYR A 61 3.60 3.84 4.06
CA TYR A 61 4.80 4.67 3.91
C TYR A 61 5.84 4.02 2.99
N PHE A 62 6.11 2.72 3.15
CA PHE A 62 7.11 2.01 2.35
C PHE A 62 6.66 1.73 0.91
N LEU A 63 5.40 1.37 0.71
CA LEU A 63 4.92 0.89 -0.59
C LEU A 63 4.41 2.02 -1.49
N ARG A 64 4.07 3.20 -0.95
CA ARG A 64 3.46 4.27 -1.75
C ARG A 64 4.41 4.89 -2.78
N GLY A 65 5.73 4.83 -2.59
CA GLY A 65 6.67 5.52 -3.46
C GLY A 65 6.45 7.04 -3.51
N GLU A 66 6.65 7.66 -4.68
CA GLU A 66 6.50 9.11 -4.87
C GLU A 66 5.03 9.56 -4.77
N VAL A 67 4.81 10.72 -4.13
CA VAL A 67 3.51 11.37 -4.08
C VAL A 67 3.32 12.18 -5.36
N VAL A 68 2.36 11.77 -6.19
CA VAL A 68 2.06 12.39 -7.48
C VAL A 68 0.65 12.95 -7.49
N GLU A 69 0.44 14.05 -8.22
CA GLU A 69 -0.89 14.65 -8.38
C GLU A 69 -1.67 14.05 -9.55
N ASN A 70 -0.95 13.58 -10.57
CA ASN A 70 -1.51 12.99 -11.77
C ASN A 70 -0.83 11.65 -12.05
N ILE A 71 -1.61 10.71 -12.56
CA ILE A 71 -1.14 9.37 -12.91
C ILE A 71 -1.58 9.03 -14.33
N ASN A 72 -0.65 8.46 -15.10
CA ASN A 72 -0.98 7.93 -16.41
C ASN A 72 -1.66 6.56 -16.23
N LEU A 73 -2.85 6.38 -16.81
CA LEU A 73 -3.59 5.12 -16.77
C LEU A 73 -2.78 3.94 -17.34
N ALA A 74 -1.90 4.18 -18.32
CA ALA A 74 -1.01 3.16 -18.87
C ALA A 74 0.07 2.69 -17.87
N GLY A 75 0.26 3.41 -16.76
CA GLY A 75 1.14 3.03 -15.65
C GLY A 75 0.41 2.32 -14.50
N LEU A 76 -0.91 2.09 -14.61
CA LEU A 76 -1.68 1.35 -13.61
C LEU A 76 -1.63 -0.15 -13.90
N ASP A 77 -0.59 -0.79 -13.41
CA ASP A 77 -0.28 -2.20 -13.75
C ASP A 77 -0.12 -3.10 -12.52
N ARG A 78 -0.24 -2.58 -11.30
CA ARG A 78 -0.03 -3.38 -10.08
C ARG A 78 -0.85 -2.93 -8.87
N VAL A 79 -1.11 -3.91 -8.01
CA VAL A 79 -1.74 -3.71 -6.70
C VAL A 79 -0.99 -4.54 -5.65
N TYR A 80 -0.63 -3.92 -4.54
CA TYR A 80 -0.32 -4.65 -3.30
C TYR A 80 -1.61 -4.87 -2.53
N VAL A 81 -1.91 -6.11 -2.17
CA VAL A 81 -3.11 -6.49 -1.43
C VAL A 81 -2.68 -6.97 -0.05
N CYS A 82 -3.18 -6.31 0.99
CA CYS A 82 -2.98 -6.64 2.39
C CYS A 82 -4.31 -7.09 2.97
N THR A 83 -4.42 -8.35 3.40
CA THR A 83 -5.66 -8.92 3.95
C THR A 83 -5.46 -9.34 5.39
N THR A 84 -6.34 -8.90 6.29
CA THR A 84 -6.34 -9.33 7.69
C THR A 84 -6.65 -10.83 7.77
N ILE A 85 -5.80 -11.62 8.42
CA ILE A 85 -6.04 -13.04 8.72
C ILE A 85 -6.50 -13.22 10.17
N SER A 86 -5.84 -12.54 11.11
CA SER A 86 -6.16 -12.56 12.54
C SER A 86 -5.82 -11.20 13.15
N SER A 87 -5.96 -11.06 14.48
CA SER A 87 -5.65 -9.81 15.20
C SER A 87 -4.23 -9.30 14.94
N ASN A 88 -3.26 -10.19 14.74
CA ASN A 88 -1.85 -9.83 14.57
C ASN A 88 -1.25 -10.31 13.25
N LYS A 89 -2.04 -10.86 12.32
CA LYS A 89 -1.53 -11.46 11.08
C LYS A 89 -2.21 -10.87 9.85
N VAL A 90 -1.39 -10.51 8.86
CA VAL A 90 -1.81 -9.95 7.58
C VAL A 90 -1.18 -10.75 6.44
N TYR A 91 -1.98 -11.19 5.47
CA TYR A 91 -1.47 -11.69 4.19
C TYR A 91 -1.11 -10.51 3.30
N LEU A 92 0.13 -10.45 2.82
CA LEU A 92 0.57 -9.52 1.78
C LEU A 92 0.78 -10.28 0.48
N THR A 93 0.21 -9.78 -0.61
CA THR A 93 0.52 -10.26 -1.96
C THR A 93 0.63 -9.11 -2.96
N HIS A 94 1.33 -9.37 -4.06
CA HIS A 94 1.50 -8.44 -5.17
C HIS A 94 0.87 -9.03 -6.43
N CYS A 95 -0.04 -8.26 -7.02
CA CYS A 95 -0.80 -8.64 -8.20
C CYS A 95 -0.53 -7.69 -9.36
N ALA A 96 -0.43 -8.25 -10.57
CA ALA A 96 -0.56 -7.49 -11.80
C ALA A 96 -2.03 -7.12 -12.04
N LEU A 97 -2.27 -5.88 -12.46
CA LEU A 97 -3.58 -5.34 -12.80
C LEU A 97 -3.77 -5.29 -14.31
N GLN A 98 -4.84 -5.89 -14.79
CA GLN A 98 -5.27 -5.79 -16.19
C GLN A 98 -6.62 -5.07 -16.28
N LEU A 99 -6.67 -4.09 -17.18
CA LEU A 99 -7.90 -3.37 -17.51
C LEU A 99 -8.48 -3.95 -18.80
N LYS A 100 -9.60 -4.66 -18.70
CA LYS A 100 -10.32 -5.27 -19.83
C LYS A 100 -11.55 -4.47 -20.22
N LYS A 101 -11.96 -4.60 -21.48
CA LYS A 101 -13.20 -4.00 -21.99
C LYS A 101 -14.41 -4.55 -21.21
N SER A 102 -15.28 -3.65 -20.75
CA SER A 102 -16.47 -3.96 -19.92
C SER A 102 -17.80 -3.59 -20.59
N GLY A 103 -17.77 -2.88 -21.72
CA GLY A 103 -18.98 -2.32 -22.36
C GLY A 103 -19.44 -0.98 -21.76
N THR A 104 -18.76 -0.48 -20.73
CA THR A 104 -19.00 0.85 -20.12
C THR A 104 -17.72 1.70 -20.13
N VAL A 105 -17.81 2.93 -19.63
CA VAL A 105 -16.64 3.81 -19.46
C VAL A 105 -15.67 3.33 -18.37
N VAL A 106 -16.11 2.45 -17.45
CA VAL A 106 -15.27 1.90 -16.39
C VAL A 106 -14.77 0.51 -16.81
N PRO A 107 -13.45 0.28 -16.96
CA PRO A 107 -12.93 -1.01 -17.39
C PRO A 107 -13.15 -2.10 -16.33
N ARG A 108 -13.23 -3.35 -16.77
CA ARG A 108 -13.24 -4.51 -15.87
C ARG A 108 -11.81 -4.77 -15.41
N MET A 109 -11.60 -4.73 -14.10
CA MET A 109 -10.31 -5.03 -13.49
C MET A 109 -10.16 -6.53 -13.28
N GLU A 110 -9.02 -7.07 -13.70
CA GLU A 110 -8.59 -8.43 -13.37
C GLU A 110 -7.23 -8.39 -12.69
N LEU A 111 -7.07 -9.18 -11.63
CA LEU A 111 -5.84 -9.31 -10.88
C LEU A 111 -5.23 -10.69 -11.13
N VAL A 112 -3.93 -10.72 -11.39
CA VAL A 112 -3.15 -11.96 -11.45
C VAL A 112 -2.05 -11.87 -10.42
N GLU A 113 -1.96 -12.86 -9.54
CA GLU A 113 -0.90 -12.89 -8.52
C GLU A 113 0.46 -13.10 -9.20
N VAL A 114 1.41 -12.20 -8.94
CA VAL A 114 2.76 -12.23 -9.53
C VAL A 114 3.86 -12.28 -8.46
N GLY A 115 3.49 -12.14 -7.20
CA GLY A 115 4.39 -12.26 -6.06
C GLY A 115 5.30 -11.05 -5.83
N PRO A 116 6.03 -11.03 -4.71
CA PRO A 116 6.05 -12.07 -3.68
C PRO A 116 4.73 -12.11 -2.90
N SER A 117 4.50 -13.21 -2.18
CA SER A 117 3.45 -13.26 -1.16
C SER A 117 3.97 -13.82 0.15
N MET A 118 3.38 -13.39 1.25
CA MET A 118 3.80 -13.77 2.60
C MET A 118 2.75 -13.43 3.65
N ASP A 119 2.82 -14.12 4.78
CA ASP A 119 2.13 -13.72 6.00
C ASP A 119 3.05 -12.84 6.84
N LEU A 120 2.58 -11.64 7.16
CA LEU A 120 3.20 -10.70 8.07
C LEU A 120 2.57 -10.84 9.45
N VAL A 121 3.37 -11.28 10.43
CA VAL A 121 2.94 -11.47 11.81
C VAL A 121 3.50 -10.36 12.67
N VAL A 122 2.64 -9.46 13.15
CA VAL A 122 3.04 -8.41 14.08
C VAL A 122 3.41 -9.03 15.43
N ARG A 123 4.54 -8.58 15.96
CA ARG A 123 5.08 -9.00 17.26
C ARG A 123 5.11 -7.80 18.21
N ARG A 124 6.28 -7.20 18.41
CA ARG A 124 6.41 -5.98 19.24
C ARG A 124 6.12 -4.76 18.38
N HIS A 125 5.33 -3.83 18.88
CA HIS A 125 5.16 -2.51 18.26
C HIS A 125 5.26 -1.41 19.31
N ARG A 126 5.88 -0.29 18.94
CA ARG A 126 6.07 0.89 19.78
C ARG A 126 5.68 2.11 18.97
N LEU A 127 4.58 2.74 19.37
CA LEU A 127 4.13 4.01 18.80
C LEU A 127 5.02 5.17 19.29
N PRO A 128 5.09 6.29 18.53
CA PRO A 128 5.69 7.52 19.03
C PRO A 128 4.87 8.05 20.20
N ASN A 129 5.49 8.86 21.07
CA ASN A 129 4.70 9.63 22.02
C ASN A 129 3.88 10.73 21.30
N GLU A 130 2.82 11.20 21.95
CA GLU A 130 1.89 12.17 21.36
C GLU A 130 2.57 13.49 20.94
N GLY A 131 3.54 13.97 21.72
CA GLY A 131 4.30 15.18 21.41
C GLY A 131 5.07 15.06 20.10
N LEU A 132 5.83 13.97 19.96
CA LEU A 132 6.63 13.64 18.78
C LEU A 132 5.73 13.40 17.55
N ARG A 133 4.61 12.68 17.73
CA ARG A 133 3.61 12.48 16.66
C ARG A 133 3.09 13.82 16.14
N LYS A 134 2.69 14.71 17.06
CA LYS A 134 2.17 16.04 16.71
C LYS A 134 3.22 16.88 16.00
N GLU A 135 4.47 16.80 16.43
CA GLU A 135 5.58 17.51 15.80
C GLU A 135 5.87 16.99 14.39
N ALA A 136 5.95 15.67 14.22
CA ALA A 136 6.23 15.02 12.93
C ALA A 136 5.10 15.22 11.90
N MET A 137 3.87 15.40 12.36
CA MET A 137 2.69 15.62 11.51
C MET A 137 2.41 17.09 11.20
N LYS A 138 3.27 18.03 11.62
CA LYS A 138 3.12 19.45 11.23
C LYS A 138 3.31 19.61 9.71
N THR A 139 2.32 20.18 9.06
CA THR A 139 2.38 20.57 7.65
C THR A 139 2.78 22.05 7.50
N ALA A 140 3.42 22.39 6.38
CA ALA A 140 3.74 23.78 6.06
C ALA A 140 2.44 24.59 5.87
N LYS A 141 2.39 25.81 6.41
CA LYS A 141 1.17 26.65 6.44
C LYS A 141 0.71 27.15 5.07
N ASP A 142 1.59 27.16 4.06
CA ASP A 142 1.39 27.84 2.77
C ASP A 142 1.42 26.89 1.55
N GLN A 143 0.87 25.67 1.63
CA GLN A 143 0.56 24.96 0.40
C GLN A 143 -0.70 25.58 -0.23
N PRO A 144 -0.64 26.11 -1.47
CA PRO A 144 -1.82 26.64 -2.13
C PRO A 144 -2.84 25.51 -2.29
N LYS A 145 -4.01 25.65 -1.65
CA LYS A 145 -5.14 24.74 -1.86
C LYS A 145 -5.48 24.77 -3.35
N LYS A 146 -5.13 23.71 -4.09
CA LYS A 146 -5.60 23.55 -5.47
C LYS A 146 -7.12 23.49 -5.45
N LYS A 147 -7.77 24.59 -5.87
CA LYS A 147 -9.19 24.57 -6.22
C LYS A 147 -9.33 23.67 -7.44
N MET A 148 -9.88 22.48 -7.27
CA MET A 148 -10.30 21.64 -8.39
C MET A 148 -11.43 22.37 -9.12
N GLN A 149 -11.10 23.08 -10.20
CA GLN A 149 -12.11 23.51 -11.16
C GLN A 149 -12.48 22.29 -12.01
N TYR A 150 -13.67 21.74 -11.79
CA TYR A 150 -14.28 20.83 -12.77
C TYR A 150 -14.54 21.63 -14.04
N LYS A 151 -13.71 21.43 -15.08
CA LYS A 151 -14.10 21.77 -16.44
C LYS A 151 -14.89 20.60 -16.98
N GLY A 152 -16.20 20.79 -17.11
CA GLY A 152 -17.08 19.85 -17.79
C GLY A 152 -16.63 19.67 -19.24
N LEU A 153 -16.66 18.41 -19.67
CA LEU A 153 -16.80 18.02 -21.08
C LEU A 153 -18.21 17.49 -21.25
#